data_AF-A0AAV9P295-F1
#
_entry.id   AF-A0AAV9P295-F1
#
_cell.length_a   1.000
_cell.length_b   1.000
_cell.length_c   1.000
_cell.angle_alpha   90.00
_cell.angle_beta   90.00
_cell.angle_gamma   90.00
#
_symmetry.space_group_name_H-M   'P 1'
#
loop_
_entity.id
_entity.type
_entity.pdbx_description
1 polymer ?
#
loop_
_entity_poly.entity_id
_entity_poly.type
_entity_poly.pdbx_seq_one_letter_code
_entity_poly.pdbx_strand_id
1 'polypeptide(L)'
;MWVRHIPLSIGNDACLDSATTYYIESMMSFLSPSDASQQRACVAGSKALRCLREAVTYHTKDDDPSQLLLTIALHRYAEIVEAMIQGRDSLFDTQGPYLASPSMNGIKDALLALQDLYVRIARLVRLVRAAGQCEARPHDTTLEAFTLAESLHASSAETCILQALAEEVTSLRPRTAHNTLLPLCLDGEAHDFRSLEGYILATQYWAYRILLCGLLDHLLSNHWPPPANLSNVTLEGIRSLQMDAAINVAKSVPYALGLSHAHPVRAVRLRLALQVAYGVWCRLERRQRSQTAPDYDLAVEMKQWTLETLARIDALWGFEEDIQHDSLERACEAAAGGMLWQDDLMRWRDCR
;
A
#
# COMPACT_ATOMS: atom_id res chain seq x y z
N MET A 1 -0.19 -23.58 12.93
CA MET A 1 0.80 -23.62 14.05
C MET A 1 2.07 -22.86 13.62
N TRP A 2 1.91 -21.57 13.34
CA TRP A 2 2.85 -20.63 12.71
C TRP A 2 3.56 -19.64 13.66
N VAL A 3 3.12 -19.56 14.92
CA VAL A 3 3.56 -18.55 15.92
C VAL A 3 5.03 -18.74 16.38
N ARG A 4 5.72 -19.83 15.98
CA ARG A 4 7.08 -20.13 16.48
C ARG A 4 8.24 -19.58 15.65
N HIS A 5 7.99 -19.01 14.46
CA HIS A 5 9.06 -18.60 13.53
C HIS A 5 9.07 -17.12 13.15
N ILE A 6 8.12 -16.35 13.68
CA ILE A 6 8.07 -14.89 13.53
C ILE A 6 8.89 -14.35 14.72
N PRO A 7 9.87 -13.44 14.52
CA PRO A 7 11.11 -13.29 15.33
C PRO A 7 10.86 -13.29 16.84
N LEU A 8 11.81 -13.80 17.63
CA LEU A 8 11.80 -14.02 19.10
C LEU A 8 11.07 -13.02 20.02
N SER A 9 10.66 -11.84 19.54
CA SER A 9 9.80 -10.84 20.20
C SER A 9 8.30 -10.98 19.91
N ILE A 10 7.88 -11.53 18.77
CA ILE A 10 6.49 -11.88 18.43
C ILE A 10 6.20 -13.22 19.13
N GLY A 11 5.21 -13.23 20.02
CA GLY A 11 4.95 -14.30 20.99
C GLY A 11 5.13 -13.89 22.45
N ASN A 12 5.78 -12.76 22.74
CA ASN A 12 5.95 -12.25 24.11
C ASN A 12 4.93 -11.16 24.49
N ASP A 13 4.31 -10.52 23.50
CA ASP A 13 3.27 -9.51 23.69
C ASP A 13 2.00 -9.89 22.92
N ALA A 14 0.95 -10.25 23.67
CA ALA A 14 -0.31 -10.73 23.10
C ALA A 14 -1.04 -9.65 22.25
N CYS A 15 -0.79 -8.38 22.53
CA CYS A 15 -1.39 -7.25 21.83
C CYS A 15 -0.74 -7.06 20.46
N LEU A 16 0.60 -7.03 20.41
CA LEU A 16 1.38 -6.95 19.18
C LEU A 16 1.13 -8.17 18.28
N ASP A 17 1.02 -9.37 18.85
CA ASP A 17 0.70 -10.60 18.11
C ASP A 17 -0.68 -10.52 17.45
N SER A 18 -1.67 -10.02 18.20
CA SER A 18 -3.03 -9.85 17.68
C SER A 18 -3.08 -8.78 16.59
N ALA A 19 -2.37 -7.66 16.76
CA ALA A 19 -2.24 -6.61 15.74
C ALA A 19 -1.57 -7.13 14.46
N THR A 20 -0.51 -7.93 14.62
CA THR A 20 0.21 -8.55 13.50
C THR A 20 -0.69 -9.54 12.76
N THR A 21 -1.46 -10.35 13.50
CA THR A 21 -2.44 -11.26 12.91
C THR A 21 -3.51 -10.49 12.13
N TYR A 22 -4.05 -9.42 12.70
CA TYR A 22 -5.03 -8.57 11.99
C TYR A 22 -4.44 -7.99 10.71
N TYR A 23 -3.23 -7.42 10.77
CA TYR A 23 -2.52 -6.92 9.61
C TYR A 23 -2.36 -8.00 8.53
N ILE A 24 -1.89 -9.20 8.89
CA ILE A 24 -1.73 -10.32 7.95
C ILE A 24 -3.06 -10.71 7.32
N GLU A 25 -4.11 -10.92 8.12
CA GLU A 25 -5.41 -11.35 7.61
C GLU A 25 -6.05 -10.28 6.72
N SER A 26 -5.91 -8.98 7.05
CA SER A 26 -6.34 -7.89 6.17
C SER A 26 -5.59 -7.89 4.83
N MET A 27 -4.28 -8.17 4.86
CA MET A 27 -3.45 -8.30 3.66
C MET A 27 -3.81 -9.55 2.83
N MET A 28 -4.17 -10.65 3.47
CA MET A 28 -4.65 -11.85 2.76
C MET A 28 -6.05 -11.64 2.18
N SER A 29 -6.92 -10.93 2.91
CA SER A 29 -8.22 -10.49 2.41
C SER A 29 -8.07 -9.52 1.23
N PHE A 30 -7.00 -8.73 1.16
CA PHE A 30 -6.69 -7.91 0.00
C PHE A 30 -6.43 -8.78 -1.24
N LEU A 31 -5.56 -9.79 -1.10
CA LEU A 31 -5.11 -10.65 -2.19
C LEU A 31 -6.20 -11.54 -2.77
N SER A 32 -7.00 -12.14 -1.89
CA SER A 32 -8.04 -13.09 -2.25
C SER A 32 -9.28 -12.74 -1.44
N PRO A 33 -10.07 -11.74 -1.89
CA PRO A 33 -11.23 -11.23 -1.15
C PRO A 33 -12.43 -12.20 -1.21
N SER A 34 -12.26 -13.39 -0.62
CA SER A 34 -13.34 -14.34 -0.34
C SER A 34 -14.08 -13.95 0.94
N ASP A 35 -15.34 -14.37 1.07
CA ASP A 35 -16.10 -14.18 2.32
C ASP A 35 -15.35 -14.80 3.53
N ALA A 36 -14.63 -15.90 3.31
CA ALA A 36 -13.85 -16.57 4.34
C ALA A 36 -12.63 -15.73 4.80
N SER A 37 -11.88 -15.14 3.88
CA SER A 37 -10.72 -14.29 4.23
C SER A 37 -11.16 -12.96 4.84
N GLN A 38 -12.25 -12.36 4.34
CA GLN A 38 -12.85 -11.17 4.95
C GLN A 38 -13.33 -11.47 6.39
N GLN A 39 -14.00 -12.61 6.60
CA GLN A 39 -14.43 -13.02 7.93
C GLN A 39 -13.25 -13.23 8.89
N ARG A 40 -12.14 -13.85 8.41
CA ARG A 40 -10.92 -13.99 9.21
C ARG A 40 -10.32 -12.64 9.59
N ALA A 41 -10.22 -11.71 8.63
CA ALA A 41 -9.73 -10.36 8.88
C ALA A 41 -10.61 -9.62 9.91
N CYS A 42 -11.94 -9.70 9.78
CA CYS A 42 -12.88 -9.08 10.71
C CYS A 42 -12.76 -9.65 12.14
N VAL A 43 -12.67 -10.98 12.28
CA VAL A 43 -12.48 -11.65 13.58
C VAL A 43 -11.12 -11.26 14.19
N ALA A 44 -10.06 -11.25 13.37
CA ALA A 44 -8.74 -10.84 13.80
C ALA A 44 -8.74 -9.37 14.26
N GLY A 45 -9.38 -8.46 13.53
CA GLY A 45 -9.51 -7.05 13.88
C GLY A 45 -10.28 -6.84 15.18
N SER A 46 -11.39 -7.55 15.39
CA SER A 46 -12.16 -7.50 16.63
C SER A 46 -11.34 -7.97 17.84
N LYS A 47 -10.57 -9.06 17.68
CA LYS A 47 -9.67 -9.55 18.72
C LYS A 47 -8.55 -8.55 19.01
N ALA A 48 -7.90 -8.06 17.96
CA ALA A 48 -6.77 -7.17 18.08
C ALA A 48 -7.18 -5.84 18.74
N LEU A 49 -8.33 -5.26 18.36
CA LEU A 49 -8.85 -4.03 18.96
C LEU A 49 -9.14 -4.20 20.46
N ARG A 50 -9.66 -5.35 20.88
CA ARG A 50 -9.86 -5.66 22.30
C ARG A 50 -8.53 -5.73 23.05
N CYS A 51 -7.54 -6.45 22.51
CA CYS A 51 -6.20 -6.49 23.11
C CYS A 51 -5.56 -5.10 23.19
N LEU A 52 -5.74 -4.26 22.16
CA LEU A 52 -5.24 -2.89 22.15
C LEU A 52 -5.90 -2.03 23.25
N ARG A 53 -7.22 -2.13 23.42
CA ARG A 53 -7.93 -1.43 24.50
C ARG A 53 -7.43 -1.86 25.88
N GLU A 54 -7.23 -3.16 26.09
CA GLU A 54 -6.67 -3.69 27.33
C GLU A 54 -5.24 -3.16 27.55
N ALA A 55 -4.37 -3.25 26.54
CA ALA A 55 -3.00 -2.76 26.62
C ALA A 55 -2.93 -1.25 26.95
N VAL A 56 -3.78 -0.43 26.33
CA VAL A 56 -3.85 1.01 26.63
C VAL A 56 -4.37 1.27 28.06
N THR A 57 -5.32 0.48 28.53
CA THR A 57 -5.93 0.65 29.86
C THR A 57 -4.97 0.26 30.98
N TYR A 58 -4.19 -0.80 30.78
CA TYR A 58 -3.28 -1.35 31.78
C TYR A 58 -1.82 -0.95 31.58
N HIS A 59 -1.53 -0.04 30.64
CA HIS A 59 -0.18 0.40 30.34
C HIS A 59 0.48 0.99 31.59
N THR A 60 1.62 0.41 31.99
CA THR A 60 2.41 0.90 33.12
C THR A 60 3.55 1.79 32.64
N LYS A 61 4.14 2.58 33.54
CA LYS A 61 5.30 3.42 33.20
C LYS A 61 6.54 2.60 32.80
N ASP A 62 6.58 1.32 33.14
CA ASP A 62 7.73 0.44 32.89
C ASP A 62 7.62 -0.31 31.55
N ASP A 63 6.47 -0.22 30.86
CA ASP A 63 6.26 -0.87 29.57
C ASP A 63 7.01 -0.13 28.44
N ASP A 64 7.47 -0.86 27.43
CA ASP A 64 8.12 -0.26 26.25
C ASP A 64 7.08 0.47 25.37
N PRO A 65 7.11 1.82 25.29
CA PRO A 65 6.15 2.58 24.49
C PRO A 65 6.26 2.26 23.00
N SER A 66 7.39 1.74 22.54
CA SER A 66 7.63 1.40 21.13
C SER A 66 6.73 0.27 20.65
N GLN A 67 6.46 -0.72 21.52
CA GLN A 67 5.59 -1.86 21.19
C GLN A 67 4.13 -1.45 21.05
N LEU A 68 3.64 -0.59 21.94
CA LEU A 68 2.29 -0.05 21.87
C LEU A 68 2.11 0.80 20.61
N LEU A 69 3.08 1.68 20.29
CA LEU A 69 3.05 2.48 19.07
C LEU A 69 3.07 1.62 17.80
N LEU A 70 3.89 0.58 17.77
CA LEU A 70 3.92 -0.39 16.66
C LEU A 70 2.58 -1.10 16.50
N THR A 71 1.97 -1.54 17.60
CA THR A 71 0.66 -2.19 17.64
C THR A 71 -0.44 -1.28 17.08
N ILE A 72 -0.44 -0.01 17.49
CA ILE A 72 -1.37 1.01 16.98
C ILE A 72 -1.16 1.22 15.48
N ALA A 73 0.08 1.33 15.02
CA ALA A 73 0.40 1.53 13.62
C ALA A 73 -0.05 0.36 12.74
N LEU A 74 0.16 -0.89 13.18
CA LEU A 74 -0.28 -2.09 12.47
C LEU A 74 -1.82 -2.16 12.38
N HIS A 75 -2.51 -1.87 13.49
CA HIS A 75 -3.98 -1.79 13.50
C HIS A 75 -4.51 -0.75 12.52
N ARG A 76 -3.96 0.46 12.60
CA ARG A 76 -4.38 1.57 11.76
C ARG A 76 -4.25 1.22 10.29
N TYR A 77 -3.12 0.63 9.91
CA TYR A 77 -2.87 0.23 8.54
C TYR A 77 -3.79 -0.91 8.08
N ALA A 78 -3.98 -1.94 8.91
CA ALA A 78 -4.86 -3.07 8.61
C ALA A 78 -6.31 -2.62 8.35
N GLU A 79 -6.81 -1.68 9.15
CA GLU A 79 -8.15 -1.11 9.01
C GLU A 79 -8.28 -0.28 7.73
N ILE A 80 -7.29 0.55 7.41
CA ILE A 80 -7.30 1.35 6.17
C ILE A 80 -7.31 0.44 4.94
N VAL A 81 -6.49 -0.63 4.95
CA VAL A 81 -6.48 -1.64 3.88
C VAL A 81 -7.83 -2.32 3.75
N GLU A 82 -8.42 -2.75 4.86
CA GLU A 82 -9.75 -3.35 4.88
C GLU A 82 -10.82 -2.38 4.33
N ALA A 83 -10.77 -1.11 4.72
CA ALA A 83 -11.68 -0.08 4.25
C ALA A 83 -11.57 0.13 2.72
N MET A 84 -10.35 0.17 2.18
CA MET A 84 -10.11 0.25 0.73
C MET A 84 -10.75 -0.93 -0.03
N ILE A 85 -10.53 -2.16 0.47
CA ILE A 85 -11.05 -3.40 -0.14
C ILE A 85 -12.57 -3.43 -0.07
N GLN A 86 -13.15 -3.03 1.06
CA GLN A 86 -14.60 -3.06 1.25
C GLN A 86 -15.31 -1.86 0.61
N GLY A 87 -14.56 -0.85 0.16
CA GLY A 87 -15.16 0.36 -0.39
C GLY A 87 -15.93 1.18 0.63
N ARG A 88 -15.41 1.23 1.85
CA ARG A 88 -15.97 2.06 2.92
C ARG A 88 -14.94 3.11 3.33
N ASP A 89 -15.42 4.13 4.04
CA ASP A 89 -14.51 5.04 4.70
C ASP A 89 -13.76 4.32 5.84
N SER A 90 -12.52 4.73 6.06
CA SER A 90 -11.74 4.27 7.21
C SER A 90 -12.41 4.76 8.50
N LEU A 91 -12.37 3.95 9.55
CA LEU A 91 -12.82 4.35 10.89
C LEU A 91 -12.04 5.55 11.45
N PHE A 92 -10.85 5.81 10.90
CA PHE A 92 -10.01 6.96 11.24
C PHE A 92 -10.32 8.20 10.39
N ASP A 93 -11.23 8.13 9.41
CA ASP A 93 -11.69 9.29 8.66
C ASP A 93 -12.67 10.11 9.51
N THR A 94 -12.10 10.85 10.46
CA THR A 94 -12.85 11.88 11.18
C THR A 94 -12.93 13.10 10.27
N GLN A 95 -14.13 13.53 9.89
CA GLN A 95 -14.35 14.69 9.00
C GLN A 95 -13.91 16.06 9.61
N GLY A 96 -13.07 16.05 10.65
CA GLY A 96 -12.53 17.25 11.27
C GLY A 96 -11.41 17.89 10.44
N PRO A 97 -11.05 19.15 10.74
CA PRO A 97 -9.84 19.75 10.20
C PRO A 97 -8.66 18.87 10.64
N TYR A 98 -8.13 18.11 9.68
CA TYR A 98 -6.90 17.35 9.84
C TYR A 98 -5.83 18.28 10.37
N LEU A 99 -4.93 17.75 11.22
CA LEU A 99 -3.90 18.49 11.94
C LEU A 99 -3.02 19.31 10.99
N ALA A 100 -3.54 20.44 10.53
CA ALA A 100 -2.80 21.51 9.91
C ALA A 100 -2.09 22.18 11.08
N SER A 101 -0.88 21.75 11.36
CA SER A 101 -0.12 22.33 12.46
C SER A 101 1.38 22.18 12.32
N PRO A 102 2.12 23.10 12.95
CA PRO A 102 3.25 23.78 12.36
C PRO A 102 4.54 23.05 12.71
N SER A 103 5.48 23.08 11.77
CA SER A 103 6.80 22.43 11.85
C SER A 103 6.76 20.91 12.01
N MET A 104 6.46 20.20 10.92
CA MET A 104 6.85 18.79 10.80
C MET A 104 8.37 18.73 10.75
N ASN A 105 9.00 18.30 11.85
CA ASN A 105 10.45 18.24 11.98
C ASN A 105 10.86 16.79 12.18
N GLY A 106 11.19 16.13 11.08
CA GLY A 106 11.79 14.81 11.05
C GLY A 106 10.82 13.68 10.79
N ILE A 107 11.34 12.46 10.95
CA ILE A 107 10.75 11.25 10.41
C ILE A 107 9.43 10.83 11.04
N LYS A 108 9.24 11.09 12.33
CA LYS A 108 8.02 10.72 13.05
C LYS A 108 6.82 11.51 12.56
N ASP A 109 7.01 12.82 12.36
CA ASP A 109 5.97 13.70 11.84
C ASP A 109 5.63 13.34 10.39
N ALA A 110 6.65 13.02 9.58
CA ALA A 110 6.45 12.54 8.21
C ALA A 110 5.64 11.22 8.17
N LEU A 111 5.92 10.28 9.07
CA LEU A 111 5.15 9.03 9.19
C LEU A 111 3.70 9.28 9.61
N LEU A 112 3.46 10.18 10.57
CA LEU A 112 2.11 10.53 11.00
C LEU A 112 1.32 11.22 9.88
N ALA A 113 1.94 12.19 9.20
CA ALA A 113 1.34 12.86 8.06
C ALA A 113 0.99 11.86 6.95
N LEU A 114 1.88 10.91 6.66
CA LEU A 114 1.63 9.87 5.68
C LEU A 114 0.47 8.94 6.08
N GLN A 115 0.34 8.59 7.36
CA GLN A 115 -0.81 7.80 7.83
C GLN A 115 -2.14 8.55 7.64
N ASP A 116 -2.16 9.87 7.85
CA ASP A 116 -3.36 10.69 7.59
C ASP A 116 -3.71 10.72 6.08
N LEU A 117 -2.70 10.76 5.21
CA LEU A 117 -2.91 10.65 3.76
C LEU A 117 -3.52 9.29 3.39
N TYR A 118 -3.06 8.20 4.01
CA TYR A 118 -3.61 6.86 3.77
C TYR A 118 -5.08 6.71 4.17
N VAL A 119 -5.49 7.32 5.28
CA VAL A 119 -6.91 7.35 5.70
C VAL A 119 -7.78 7.94 4.59
N ARG A 120 -7.33 9.05 4.00
CA ARG A 120 -8.03 9.74 2.90
C ARG A 120 -7.99 8.96 1.58
N ILE A 121 -6.95 8.14 1.34
CA ILE A 121 -6.92 7.22 0.19
C ILE A 121 -8.09 6.24 0.27
N ALA A 122 -8.42 5.69 1.44
CA ALA A 122 -9.58 4.78 1.57
C ALA A 122 -10.89 5.45 1.13
N ARG A 123 -11.13 6.69 1.57
CA ARG A 123 -12.27 7.48 1.11
C ARG A 123 -12.22 7.74 -0.40
N LEU A 124 -11.06 8.11 -0.94
CA LEU A 124 -10.91 8.33 -2.37
C LEU A 124 -11.22 7.07 -3.19
N VAL A 125 -10.74 5.90 -2.76
CA VAL A 125 -11.06 4.61 -3.39
C VAL A 125 -12.56 4.40 -3.48
N ARG A 126 -13.29 4.62 -2.37
CA ARG A 126 -14.76 4.53 -2.35
C ARG A 126 -15.41 5.51 -3.33
N LEU A 127 -15.00 6.78 -3.32
CA LEU A 127 -15.58 7.82 -4.17
C LEU A 127 -15.35 7.54 -5.66
N VAL A 128 -14.13 7.15 -6.05
CA VAL A 128 -13.78 6.78 -7.43
C VAL A 128 -14.62 5.59 -7.88
N ARG A 129 -14.76 4.57 -7.04
CA ARG A 129 -15.58 3.39 -7.34
C ARG A 129 -17.05 3.74 -7.52
N ALA A 130 -17.62 4.53 -6.60
CA ALA A 130 -19.01 4.98 -6.68
C ALA A 130 -19.27 5.83 -7.95
N ALA A 131 -18.32 6.70 -8.32
CA ALA A 131 -18.38 7.47 -9.55
C ALA A 131 -18.36 6.58 -10.82
N GLY A 132 -17.60 5.49 -10.81
CA GLY A 132 -17.52 4.54 -11.92
C GLY A 132 -18.71 3.58 -12.05
N GLN A 133 -19.41 3.27 -10.97
CA GLN A 133 -20.52 2.30 -10.95
C GLN A 133 -21.87 2.88 -11.38
N CYS A 134 -22.10 4.18 -11.21
CA CYS A 134 -23.40 4.77 -11.48
C CYS A 134 -23.55 5.18 -12.95
N GLU A 135 -24.50 4.54 -13.66
CA GLU A 135 -24.84 4.89 -15.04
C GLU A 135 -25.22 6.36 -15.20
N ALA A 136 -25.90 6.92 -14.20
CA ALA A 136 -26.32 8.32 -14.16
C ALA A 136 -25.17 9.31 -13.84
N ARG A 137 -23.96 8.81 -13.53
CA ARG A 137 -22.73 9.59 -13.23
C ARG A 137 -23.01 10.76 -12.28
N PRO A 138 -23.18 10.51 -10.97
CA PRO A 138 -23.55 11.53 -10.01
C PRO A 138 -22.46 12.59 -9.98
N HIS A 139 -22.78 13.76 -10.54
CA HIS A 139 -21.85 14.88 -10.69
C HIS A 139 -21.17 15.21 -9.36
N ASP A 140 -21.93 15.17 -8.26
CA ASP A 140 -21.45 15.47 -6.92
C ASP A 140 -20.37 14.48 -6.44
N THR A 141 -20.55 13.17 -6.64
CA THR A 141 -19.56 12.15 -6.24
C THR A 141 -18.29 12.24 -7.06
N THR A 142 -18.42 12.46 -8.37
CA THR A 142 -17.27 12.65 -9.26
C THR A 142 -16.50 13.92 -8.89
N LEU A 143 -17.20 15.02 -8.62
CA LEU A 143 -16.60 16.26 -8.18
C LEU A 143 -15.88 16.09 -6.84
N GLU A 144 -16.52 15.42 -5.86
CA GLU A 144 -15.91 15.12 -4.56
C GLU A 144 -14.64 14.27 -4.71
N ALA A 145 -14.67 13.26 -5.59
CA ALA A 145 -13.50 12.42 -5.88
C ALA A 145 -12.34 13.25 -6.44
N PHE A 146 -12.59 14.12 -7.42
CA PHE A 146 -11.57 15.00 -7.98
C PHE A 146 -11.02 15.99 -6.96
N THR A 147 -11.89 16.65 -6.18
CA THR A 147 -11.47 17.59 -5.13
C THR A 147 -10.59 16.90 -4.09
N LEU A 148 -10.96 15.69 -3.66
CA LEU A 148 -10.15 14.92 -2.72
C LEU A 148 -8.81 14.51 -3.35
N ALA A 149 -8.82 13.98 -4.58
CA ALA A 149 -7.60 13.57 -5.28
C ALA A 149 -6.63 14.75 -5.50
N GLU A 150 -7.15 15.92 -5.87
CA GLU A 150 -6.38 17.16 -5.99
C GLU A 150 -5.76 17.55 -4.65
N SER A 151 -6.54 17.55 -3.57
CA SER A 151 -6.04 17.91 -2.24
C SER A 151 -4.93 16.97 -1.73
N LEU A 152 -4.98 15.69 -2.12
CA LEU A 152 -3.96 14.69 -1.79
C LEU A 152 -2.71 14.86 -2.64
N HIS A 153 -2.88 15.16 -3.92
CA HIS A 153 -1.78 15.41 -4.86
C HIS A 153 -1.04 16.71 -4.57
N ALA A 154 -1.74 17.76 -4.17
CA ALA A 154 -1.17 19.06 -3.83
C ALA A 154 -0.86 19.21 -2.32
N SER A 155 -0.79 18.11 -1.57
CA SER A 155 -0.63 18.15 -0.13
C SER A 155 0.74 18.72 0.28
N SER A 156 0.76 19.72 1.14
CA SER A 156 1.99 20.29 1.69
C SER A 156 2.81 19.29 2.52
N ALA A 157 2.20 18.19 2.97
CA ALA A 157 2.88 17.12 3.68
C ALA A 157 3.94 16.42 2.81
N GLU A 158 3.78 16.43 1.47
CA GLU A 158 4.70 15.79 0.54
C GLU A 158 6.12 16.33 0.69
N THR A 159 6.29 17.65 0.76
CA THR A 159 7.60 18.28 0.92
C THR A 159 8.31 17.81 2.19
N CYS A 160 7.59 17.75 3.31
CA CYS A 160 8.14 17.27 4.58
C CYS A 160 8.51 15.78 4.53
N ILE A 161 7.66 14.95 3.91
CA ILE A 161 7.94 13.52 3.73
C ILE A 161 9.18 13.31 2.86
N LEU A 162 9.28 14.00 1.73
CA LEU A 162 10.43 13.89 0.83
C LEU A 162 11.72 14.40 1.48
N GLN A 163 11.65 15.47 2.29
CA GLN A 163 12.79 15.94 3.05
C GLN A 163 13.26 14.88 4.06
N ALA A 164 12.35 14.33 4.85
CA ALA A 164 12.69 13.26 5.80
C ALA A 164 13.25 12.01 5.10
N LEU A 165 12.72 11.66 3.92
CA LEU A 165 13.25 10.57 3.09
C LEU A 165 14.67 10.83 2.60
N ALA A 166 14.96 12.05 2.14
CA ALA A 166 16.29 12.43 1.68
C ALA A 166 17.34 12.36 2.81
N GLU A 167 16.92 12.59 4.06
CA GLU A 167 17.80 12.45 5.23
C GLU A 167 18.05 10.97 5.61
N GLU A 168 17.14 10.06 5.27
CA GLU A 168 17.20 8.65 5.66
C GLU A 168 17.80 7.71 4.62
N VAL A 169 17.68 8.06 3.34
CA VAL A 169 18.25 7.28 2.24
C VAL A 169 19.74 7.62 2.10
N THR A 170 20.63 6.70 2.45
CA THR A 170 22.08 6.98 2.58
C THR A 170 22.87 6.84 1.31
N SER A 171 22.56 5.83 0.51
CA SER A 171 23.35 5.52 -0.67
C SER A 171 22.59 4.64 -1.63
N LEU A 172 22.81 4.89 -2.92
CA LEU A 172 22.47 3.97 -4.00
C LEU A 172 23.61 2.96 -4.07
N ARG A 173 23.41 1.76 -3.53
CA ARG A 173 24.45 0.73 -3.60
C ARG A 173 24.48 0.18 -5.03
N PRO A 174 25.62 0.23 -5.74
CA PRO A 174 25.72 -0.39 -7.05
C PRO A 174 25.53 -1.91 -6.90
N ARG A 175 24.86 -2.49 -7.90
CA ARG A 175 24.65 -3.92 -7.98
C ARG A 175 25.99 -4.65 -7.93
N THR A 176 26.20 -5.42 -6.87
CA THR A 176 27.31 -6.37 -6.82
C THR A 176 26.90 -7.65 -7.54
N ALA A 177 27.86 -8.41 -8.06
CA ALA A 177 27.61 -9.73 -8.67
C ALA A 177 26.86 -10.70 -7.72
N HIS A 178 26.87 -10.42 -6.41
CA HIS A 178 26.21 -11.22 -5.37
C HIS A 178 24.79 -10.72 -5.02
N ASN A 179 24.37 -9.54 -5.49
CA ASN A 179 23.03 -9.02 -5.22
C ASN A 179 22.09 -9.31 -6.40
N THR A 180 21.57 -10.54 -6.44
CA THR A 180 20.60 -11.00 -7.46
C THR A 180 19.15 -10.63 -7.11
N LEU A 181 18.93 -9.81 -6.08
CA LEU A 181 17.59 -9.45 -5.63
C LEU A 181 16.92 -8.39 -6.52
N LEU A 182 17.70 -7.61 -7.28
CA LEU A 182 17.15 -6.67 -8.26
C LEU A 182 17.16 -7.27 -9.67
N PRO A 183 16.12 -7.02 -10.48
CA PRO A 183 16.07 -7.44 -11.87
C PRO A 183 17.13 -6.69 -12.69
N LEU A 184 17.51 -7.24 -13.85
CA LEU A 184 18.55 -6.66 -14.71
C LEU A 184 18.08 -5.39 -15.39
N CYS A 185 16.77 -5.24 -15.60
CA CYS A 185 16.16 -4.05 -16.19
C CYS A 185 16.24 -2.78 -15.32
N LEU A 186 16.63 -2.88 -14.05
CA LEU A 186 16.90 -1.70 -13.21
C LEU A 186 18.39 -1.39 -13.25
N ASP A 187 18.75 -0.10 -13.21
CA ASP A 187 20.13 0.45 -13.29
C ASP A 187 21.09 -0.01 -12.17
N GLY A 188 20.74 -1.07 -11.44
CA GLY A 188 21.55 -1.72 -10.42
C GLY A 188 21.61 -0.98 -9.10
N GLU A 189 20.95 0.17 -8.99
CA GLU A 189 20.91 0.96 -7.77
C GLU A 189 19.87 0.42 -6.78
N ALA A 190 20.30 0.06 -5.58
CA ALA A 190 19.44 -0.29 -4.47
C ALA A 190 19.43 0.82 -3.40
N HIS A 191 18.28 1.04 -2.77
CA HIS A 191 18.19 1.94 -1.61
C HIS A 191 18.81 1.29 -0.38
N ASP A 192 19.60 2.08 0.33
CA ASP A 192 20.06 1.79 1.68
C ASP A 192 19.49 2.83 2.65
N PHE A 193 19.15 2.41 3.87
CA PHE A 193 18.44 3.25 4.84
C PHE A 193 19.19 3.33 6.16
N ARG A 194 19.27 4.53 6.74
CA ARG A 194 19.90 4.76 8.07
C ARG A 194 19.16 4.05 9.18
N SER A 195 17.84 3.98 9.08
CA SER A 195 16.96 3.45 10.11
C SER A 195 15.87 2.56 9.52
N LEU A 196 15.22 1.78 10.41
CA LEU A 196 14.03 1.01 10.05
C LEU A 196 12.87 1.95 9.71
N GLU A 197 12.75 3.05 10.43
CA GLU A 197 11.75 4.10 10.23
C GLU A 197 11.90 4.75 8.86
N GLY A 198 13.13 4.98 8.39
CA GLY A 198 13.43 5.49 7.04
C GLY A 198 12.94 4.55 5.95
N TYR A 199 13.22 3.26 6.13
CA TYR A 199 12.70 2.21 5.26
C TYR A 199 11.16 2.14 5.27
N ILE A 200 10.54 2.24 6.45
CA ILE A 200 9.08 2.25 6.59
C ILE A 200 8.48 3.46 5.87
N LEU A 201 9.03 4.66 6.11
CA LEU A 201 8.57 5.89 5.47
C LEU A 201 8.66 5.76 3.96
N ALA A 202 9.78 5.25 3.42
CA ALA A 202 9.98 5.14 1.98
C ALA A 202 8.97 4.18 1.35
N THR A 203 8.88 2.95 1.88
CA THR A 203 7.99 1.94 1.32
C THR A 203 6.51 2.34 1.39
N GLN A 204 6.08 2.97 2.49
CA GLN A 204 4.72 3.49 2.61
C GLN A 204 4.48 4.70 1.71
N TYR A 205 5.45 5.63 1.59
CA TYR A 205 5.27 6.81 0.76
C TYR A 205 5.13 6.43 -0.71
N TRP A 206 5.99 5.56 -1.22
CA TRP A 206 5.91 5.12 -2.60
C TRP A 206 4.64 4.30 -2.87
N ALA A 207 4.22 3.46 -1.93
CA ALA A 207 2.94 2.76 -2.03
C ALA A 207 1.73 3.72 -2.04
N TYR A 208 1.73 4.76 -1.20
CA TYR A 208 0.74 5.85 -1.23
C TYR A 208 0.71 6.52 -2.61
N ARG A 209 1.88 6.87 -3.16
CA ARG A 209 1.96 7.50 -4.50
C ARG A 209 1.42 6.61 -5.60
N ILE A 210 1.71 5.31 -5.55
CA ILE A 210 1.18 4.33 -6.51
C ILE A 210 -0.35 4.29 -6.47
N LEU A 211 -0.94 4.24 -5.26
CA LEU A 211 -2.38 4.23 -5.05
C LEU A 211 -3.04 5.53 -5.55
N LEU A 212 -2.51 6.68 -5.13
CA LEU A 212 -3.03 8.00 -5.55
C LEU A 212 -2.96 8.16 -7.07
N CYS A 213 -1.82 7.86 -7.69
CA CYS A 213 -1.65 7.95 -9.13
C CYS A 213 -2.55 6.94 -9.88
N GLY A 214 -2.80 5.76 -9.32
CA GLY A 214 -3.76 4.80 -9.88
C GLY A 214 -5.19 5.33 -9.88
N LEU A 215 -5.60 5.96 -8.78
CA LEU A 215 -6.92 6.60 -8.65
C LEU A 215 -7.08 7.80 -9.60
N LEU A 216 -6.03 8.62 -9.74
CA LEU A 216 -6.00 9.73 -10.71
C LEU A 216 -6.02 9.23 -12.16
N ASP A 217 -5.24 8.20 -12.51
CA ASP A 217 -5.25 7.57 -13.85
C ASP A 217 -6.66 7.04 -14.16
N HIS A 218 -7.34 6.42 -13.18
CA HIS A 218 -8.72 5.96 -13.32
C HIS A 218 -9.69 7.12 -13.54
N LEU A 219 -9.61 8.19 -12.75
CA LEU A 219 -10.45 9.38 -12.90
C LEU A 219 -10.27 10.06 -14.27
N LEU A 220 -9.02 10.25 -14.68
CA LEU A 220 -8.71 10.95 -15.93
C LEU A 220 -9.00 10.09 -17.18
N SER A 221 -8.81 8.76 -17.10
CA SER A 221 -9.05 7.85 -18.23
C SER A 221 -10.53 7.66 -18.56
N ASN A 222 -11.44 7.87 -17.61
CA ASN A 222 -12.88 7.76 -17.83
C ASN A 222 -13.50 9.03 -18.47
N HIS A 223 -12.66 9.97 -18.93
CA HIS A 223 -13.07 11.20 -19.62
C HIS A 223 -14.04 12.09 -18.83
N TRP A 224 -13.97 12.06 -17.50
CA TRP A 224 -14.68 13.07 -16.70
C TRP A 224 -13.96 14.42 -16.84
N PRO A 225 -14.70 15.52 -17.03
CA PRO A 225 -14.09 16.84 -17.12
C PRO A 225 -13.42 17.16 -15.78
N PRO A 226 -12.08 17.30 -15.74
CA PRO A 226 -11.40 17.58 -14.48
C PRO A 226 -11.74 19.02 -14.03
N PRO A 227 -11.76 19.29 -12.71
CA PRO A 227 -11.82 20.66 -12.22
C PRO A 227 -10.62 21.47 -12.75
N ALA A 228 -10.80 22.79 -12.85
CA ALA A 228 -9.81 23.70 -13.45
C ALA A 228 -8.40 23.58 -12.84
N ASN A 229 -8.30 23.24 -11.56
CA ASN A 229 -7.01 23.13 -10.87
C ASN A 229 -6.23 21.86 -11.23
N LEU A 230 -6.90 20.80 -11.69
CA LEU A 230 -6.27 19.57 -12.18
C LEU A 230 -5.93 19.65 -13.68
N SER A 231 -6.22 20.77 -14.36
CA SER A 231 -5.93 20.90 -15.80
C SER A 231 -4.45 20.82 -16.14
N ASN A 232 -3.58 21.11 -15.18
CA ASN A 232 -2.12 21.04 -15.35
C ASN A 232 -1.56 19.62 -15.15
N VAL A 233 -2.36 18.72 -14.59
CA VAL A 233 -1.98 17.32 -14.36
C VAL A 233 -2.29 16.51 -15.62
N THR A 234 -1.25 16.10 -16.33
CA THR A 234 -1.42 15.25 -17.52
C THR A 234 -1.48 13.78 -17.13
N LEU A 235 -2.26 13.01 -17.90
CA LEU A 235 -2.35 11.56 -17.73
C LEU A 235 -0.97 10.88 -17.83
N GLU A 236 -0.14 11.37 -18.74
CA GLU A 236 1.23 10.87 -18.93
C GLU A 236 2.13 11.19 -17.73
N GLY A 237 2.03 12.41 -17.18
CA GLY A 237 2.75 12.78 -15.96
C GLY A 237 2.37 11.90 -14.77
N ILE A 238 1.08 11.59 -14.60
CA ILE A 238 0.62 10.67 -13.55
C ILE A 238 1.18 9.25 -13.73
N ARG A 239 1.22 8.76 -14.98
CA ARG A 239 1.76 7.43 -15.28
C ARG A 239 3.27 7.36 -15.05
N SER A 240 4.01 8.38 -15.45
CA SER A 240 5.45 8.51 -15.16
C SER A 240 5.71 8.52 -13.66
N LEU A 241 4.99 9.34 -12.89
CA LEU A 241 5.12 9.38 -11.42
C LEU A 241 4.80 8.03 -10.77
N GLN A 242 3.81 7.31 -11.30
CA GLN A 242 3.45 5.97 -10.82
C GLN A 242 4.57 4.95 -11.11
N MET A 243 5.19 5.04 -12.29
CA MET A 243 6.34 4.22 -12.69
C MET A 243 7.52 4.44 -11.75
N ASP A 244 7.88 5.70 -11.52
CA ASP A 244 8.98 6.08 -10.64
C ASP A 244 8.75 5.58 -9.21
N ALA A 245 7.53 5.70 -8.70
CA ALA A 245 7.18 5.19 -7.37
C ALA A 245 7.33 3.66 -7.29
N ALA A 246 6.87 2.92 -8.31
CA ALA A 246 7.00 1.46 -8.35
C ALA A 246 8.46 1.00 -8.45
N ILE A 247 9.30 1.71 -9.22
CA ILE A 247 10.75 1.49 -9.26
C ILE A 247 11.35 1.74 -7.87
N ASN A 248 10.96 2.79 -7.17
CA ASN A 248 11.49 3.08 -5.82
C ASN A 248 11.07 2.04 -4.77
N VAL A 249 9.88 1.45 -4.87
CA VAL A 249 9.51 0.26 -4.09
C VAL A 249 10.46 -0.89 -4.40
N ALA A 250 10.71 -1.16 -5.70
CA ALA A 250 11.59 -2.25 -6.11
C ALA A 250 13.03 -2.05 -5.59
N LYS A 251 13.56 -0.84 -5.68
CA LYS A 251 14.88 -0.45 -5.14
C LYS A 251 14.99 -0.68 -3.62
N SER A 252 13.87 -0.80 -2.90
CA SER A 252 13.84 -1.07 -1.44
C SER A 252 13.90 -2.56 -1.08
N VAL A 253 13.76 -3.48 -2.06
CA VAL A 253 13.80 -4.94 -1.83
C VAL A 253 15.12 -5.43 -1.23
N PRO A 254 16.31 -5.01 -1.71
CA PRO A 254 17.57 -5.50 -1.16
C PRO A 254 17.77 -5.17 0.31
N TYR A 255 17.24 -4.04 0.79
CA TYR A 255 17.30 -3.70 2.22
C TYR A 255 16.42 -4.64 3.07
N ALA A 256 15.26 -5.03 2.55
CA ALA A 256 14.31 -5.88 3.26
C ALA A 256 14.73 -7.36 3.28
N LEU A 257 15.31 -7.85 2.18
CA LEU A 257 15.63 -9.27 1.97
C LEU A 257 17.13 -9.59 1.98
N GLY A 258 18.00 -8.60 2.20
CA GLY A 258 19.45 -8.76 2.17
C GLY A 258 19.96 -9.74 3.23
N LEU A 259 21.01 -10.51 2.87
CA LEU A 259 21.54 -11.64 3.66
C LEU A 259 21.94 -11.30 5.10
N SER A 260 22.42 -10.10 5.35
CA SER A 260 22.85 -9.69 6.69
C SER A 260 21.69 -9.24 7.58
N HIS A 261 20.49 -8.99 7.01
CA HIS A 261 19.40 -8.28 7.68
C HIS A 261 17.99 -8.75 7.24
N ALA A 262 17.83 -9.99 6.78
CA ALA A 262 16.52 -10.56 6.43
C ALA A 262 15.66 -10.70 7.69
N HIS A 263 15.05 -9.60 8.09
CA HIS A 263 14.20 -9.51 9.26
C HIS A 263 12.75 -9.67 8.79
N PRO A 264 11.98 -10.65 9.29
CA PRO A 264 10.62 -10.92 8.81
C PRO A 264 9.74 -9.66 8.80
N VAL A 265 9.84 -8.81 9.82
CA VAL A 265 9.09 -7.54 9.91
C VAL A 265 9.41 -6.58 8.75
N ARG A 266 10.64 -6.56 8.22
CA ARG A 266 10.96 -5.73 7.04
C ARG A 266 10.27 -6.32 5.81
N ALA A 267 10.43 -7.62 5.59
CA ALA A 267 9.83 -8.33 4.48
C ALA A 267 8.29 -8.18 4.43
N VAL A 268 7.60 -8.33 5.56
CA VAL A 268 6.13 -8.23 5.62
C VAL A 268 5.62 -6.81 5.40
N ARG A 269 6.39 -5.80 5.79
CA ARG A 269 6.07 -4.40 5.52
C ARG A 269 6.25 -4.05 4.04
N LEU A 270 7.24 -4.66 3.38
CA LEU A 270 7.41 -4.49 1.93
C LEU A 270 6.26 -5.08 1.12
N ARG A 271 5.59 -6.12 1.66
CA ARG A 271 4.62 -6.92 0.93
C ARG A 271 3.53 -6.08 0.28
N LEU A 272 2.84 -5.19 1.01
CA LEU A 272 1.80 -4.36 0.39
C LEU A 272 2.36 -3.42 -0.67
N ALA A 273 3.52 -2.80 -0.39
CA ALA A 273 4.15 -1.89 -1.35
C ALA A 273 4.46 -2.60 -2.68
N LEU A 274 4.97 -3.84 -2.63
CA LEU A 274 5.19 -4.67 -3.81
C LEU A 274 3.89 -5.08 -4.51
N GLN A 275 2.85 -5.40 -3.75
CA GLN A 275 1.54 -5.71 -4.33
C GLN A 275 0.98 -4.52 -5.10
N VAL A 276 0.97 -3.32 -4.52
CA VAL A 276 0.47 -2.14 -5.25
C VAL A 276 1.37 -1.79 -6.45
N ALA A 277 2.70 -1.98 -6.32
CA ALA A 277 3.64 -1.82 -7.43
C ALA A 277 3.38 -2.82 -8.57
N TYR A 278 3.03 -4.07 -8.26
CA TYR A 278 2.62 -5.06 -9.25
C TYR A 278 1.44 -4.58 -10.11
N GLY A 279 0.48 -3.88 -9.50
CA GLY A 279 -0.63 -3.25 -10.22
C GLY A 279 -0.19 -2.23 -11.27
N VAL A 280 0.91 -1.51 -11.03
CA VAL A 280 1.49 -0.55 -11.99
C VAL A 280 1.97 -1.27 -13.23
N TRP A 281 2.71 -2.37 -13.05
CA TRP A 281 3.23 -3.18 -14.14
C TRP A 281 2.10 -3.82 -14.95
N CYS A 282 1.04 -4.32 -14.29
CA CYS A 282 -0.15 -4.84 -14.98
C CYS A 282 -0.85 -3.79 -15.84
N ARG A 283 -1.02 -2.57 -15.32
CA ARG A 283 -1.58 -1.46 -16.10
C ARG A 283 -0.68 -1.06 -17.27
N LEU A 284 0.64 -1.03 -17.07
CA LEU A 284 1.59 -0.71 -18.15
C LEU A 284 1.55 -1.76 -19.26
N GLU A 285 1.62 -3.04 -18.92
CA GLU A 285 1.52 -4.15 -19.87
C GLU A 285 0.21 -4.08 -20.68
N ARG A 286 -0.94 -3.90 -20.01
CA ARG A 286 -2.24 -3.80 -20.70
C ARG A 286 -2.30 -2.64 -21.69
N ARG A 287 -1.74 -1.47 -21.33
CA ARG A 287 -1.70 -0.30 -22.21
C ARG A 287 -0.78 -0.51 -23.43
N GLN A 288 0.33 -1.21 -23.24
CA GLN A 288 1.33 -1.41 -24.29
C GLN A 288 1.13 -2.69 -25.11
N ARG A 289 0.11 -3.50 -24.82
CA ARG A 289 -0.11 -4.82 -25.48
C ARG A 289 -0.17 -4.76 -27.01
N SER A 290 -0.53 -3.62 -27.59
CA SER A 290 -0.58 -3.41 -29.05
C SER A 290 0.68 -2.76 -29.64
N GLN A 291 1.68 -2.42 -28.83
CA GLN A 291 2.88 -1.69 -29.22
C GLN A 291 4.12 -2.49 -28.84
N THR A 292 5.03 -2.69 -29.78
CA THR A 292 6.40 -3.17 -29.47
C THR A 292 7.17 -2.00 -28.84
N ALA A 293 6.88 -1.71 -27.58
CA ALA A 293 7.50 -0.64 -26.82
C ALA A 293 8.44 -1.25 -25.75
N PRO A 294 9.62 -0.64 -25.50
CA PRO A 294 10.54 -1.10 -24.44
C PRO A 294 9.87 -1.18 -23.06
N ASP A 295 8.86 -0.34 -22.82
CA ASP A 295 8.09 -0.33 -21.59
C ASP A 295 7.24 -1.61 -21.40
N TYR A 296 6.84 -2.27 -22.49
CA TYR A 296 6.11 -3.53 -22.41
C TYR A 296 7.01 -4.63 -21.83
N ASP A 297 8.22 -4.78 -22.36
CA ASP A 297 9.19 -5.77 -21.91
C ASP A 297 9.56 -5.54 -20.44
N LEU A 298 9.79 -4.27 -20.06
CA LEU A 298 10.01 -3.87 -18.67
C LEU A 298 8.83 -4.28 -17.78
N ALA A 299 7.59 -4.01 -18.20
CA ALA A 299 6.41 -4.37 -17.41
C ALA A 299 6.31 -5.88 -17.18
N VAL A 300 6.53 -6.69 -18.22
CA VAL A 300 6.49 -8.16 -18.11
C VAL A 300 7.57 -8.68 -17.18
N GLU A 301 8.82 -8.21 -17.33
CA GLU A 301 9.94 -8.58 -16.44
C GLU A 301 9.64 -8.19 -14.99
N MET A 302 9.18 -6.96 -14.77
CA MET A 302 8.88 -6.44 -13.43
C MET A 302 7.70 -7.14 -12.76
N LYS A 303 6.67 -7.55 -13.50
CA LYS A 303 5.56 -8.38 -12.98
C LYS A 303 6.07 -9.71 -12.45
N GLN A 304 6.83 -10.43 -13.28
CA GLN A 304 7.36 -11.74 -12.93
C GLN A 304 8.30 -11.65 -11.73
N TRP A 305 9.23 -10.69 -11.76
CA TRP A 305 10.13 -10.43 -10.63
C TRP A 305 9.39 -10.09 -9.34
N THR A 306 8.30 -9.31 -9.42
CA THR A 306 7.50 -8.96 -8.24
C THR A 306 6.83 -10.20 -7.64
N LEU A 307 6.28 -11.10 -8.46
CA LEU A 307 5.67 -12.35 -7.99
C LEU A 307 6.70 -13.25 -7.29
N GLU A 308 7.87 -13.43 -7.90
CA GLU A 308 8.96 -14.20 -7.29
C GLU A 308 9.42 -13.59 -5.95
N THR A 309 9.47 -12.26 -5.88
CA THR A 309 9.84 -11.54 -4.65
C THR A 309 8.77 -11.70 -3.57
N LEU A 310 7.49 -11.62 -3.94
CA LEU A 310 6.38 -11.87 -3.02
C LEU A 310 6.38 -13.31 -2.50
N ALA A 311 6.64 -14.30 -3.36
CA ALA A 311 6.78 -15.70 -2.97
C ALA A 311 7.94 -15.93 -1.99
N ARG A 312 9.07 -15.22 -2.17
CA ARG A 312 10.19 -15.24 -1.19
C ARG A 312 9.78 -14.63 0.15
N ILE A 313 9.05 -13.52 0.14
CA ILE A 313 8.50 -12.93 1.37
C ILE A 313 7.56 -13.94 2.05
N ASP A 314 6.71 -14.63 1.29
CA ASP A 314 5.78 -15.61 1.82
C ASP A 314 6.47 -16.81 2.46
N ALA A 315 7.50 -17.33 1.80
CA ALA A 315 8.32 -18.41 2.32
C ALA A 315 8.99 -18.02 3.67
N LEU A 316 9.42 -16.77 3.85
CA LEU A 316 9.98 -16.29 5.11
C LEU A 316 8.97 -16.33 6.27
N TRP A 317 7.68 -16.29 5.96
CA TRP A 317 6.58 -16.29 6.93
C TRP A 317 5.85 -17.64 6.99
N GLY A 318 6.26 -18.62 6.19
CA GLY A 318 5.59 -19.91 6.09
C GLY A 318 4.18 -19.82 5.50
N PHE A 319 3.91 -18.80 4.67
CA PHE A 319 2.70 -18.79 3.85
C PHE A 319 2.91 -19.76 2.69
N GLU A 320 2.16 -20.86 2.68
CA GLU A 320 2.21 -21.89 1.64
C GLU A 320 1.16 -21.67 0.53
N GLU A 321 0.39 -20.57 0.59
CA GLU A 321 -0.60 -20.27 -0.44
C GLU A 321 0.07 -19.67 -1.68
N ASP A 322 -0.10 -20.35 -2.82
CA ASP A 322 0.32 -19.83 -4.11
C ASP A 322 -0.45 -18.54 -4.43
N ILE A 323 0.28 -17.44 -4.61
CA ILE A 323 -0.30 -16.17 -5.08
C ILE A 323 -0.77 -16.39 -6.52
N GLN A 324 -2.08 -16.43 -6.70
CA GLN A 324 -2.67 -16.45 -8.05
C GLN A 324 -2.55 -15.07 -8.70
N HIS A 325 -1.91 -15.02 -9.87
CA HIS A 325 -1.71 -13.82 -10.67
C HIS A 325 -3.01 -13.00 -10.83
N ASP A 326 -4.09 -13.67 -11.25
CA ASP A 326 -5.39 -13.03 -11.48
C ASP A 326 -6.04 -12.46 -10.22
N SER A 327 -5.75 -13.04 -9.06
CA SER A 327 -6.27 -12.56 -7.78
C SER A 327 -5.53 -11.29 -7.36
N LEU A 328 -4.19 -11.27 -7.49
CA LEU A 328 -3.38 -10.10 -7.21
C LEU A 328 -3.68 -8.94 -8.17
N GLU A 329 -3.82 -9.21 -9.48
CA GLU A 329 -4.16 -8.17 -10.46
C GLU A 329 -5.52 -7.53 -10.15
N ARG A 330 -6.54 -8.34 -9.85
CA ARG A 330 -7.86 -7.85 -9.43
C ARG A 330 -7.82 -7.04 -8.14
N ALA A 331 -7.06 -7.48 -7.14
CA ALA A 331 -6.86 -6.73 -5.90
C ALA A 331 -6.26 -5.34 -6.16
N CYS A 332 -5.25 -5.26 -7.04
CA CYS A 332 -4.63 -4.01 -7.43
C CYS A 332 -5.58 -3.07 -8.20
N GLU A 333 -6.43 -3.62 -9.06
CA GLU A 333 -7.46 -2.84 -9.76
C GLU A 333 -8.52 -2.33 -8.79
N ALA A 334 -8.99 -3.16 -7.86
CA ALA A 334 -9.93 -2.75 -6.83
C ALA A 334 -9.37 -1.61 -5.96
N ALA A 335 -8.09 -1.69 -5.59
CA ALA A 335 -7.39 -0.63 -4.86
C ALA A 335 -7.20 0.67 -5.67
N ALA A 336 -7.20 0.58 -7.00
CA ALA A 336 -7.17 1.73 -7.91
C ALA A 336 -8.58 2.26 -8.25
N GLY A 337 -9.61 1.88 -7.48
CA GLY A 337 -11.00 2.34 -7.68
C GLY A 337 -11.81 1.46 -8.64
N GLY A 338 -11.26 0.34 -9.10
CA GLY A 338 -11.98 -0.66 -9.88
C GLY A 338 -13.08 -1.39 -9.09
N MET A 339 -13.79 -2.28 -9.78
CA MET A 339 -14.90 -3.05 -9.21
C MET A 339 -14.45 -4.01 -8.10
N LEU A 340 -15.36 -4.29 -7.15
CA LEU A 340 -15.15 -5.28 -6.11
C LEU A 340 -15.41 -6.69 -6.62
N TRP A 341 -14.76 -7.67 -5.99
CA TRP A 341 -14.88 -9.10 -6.32
C TRP A 341 -16.33 -9.61 -6.33
N GLN A 342 -17.16 -9.13 -5.41
CA GLN A 342 -18.55 -9.57 -5.26
C GLN A 342 -19.46 -9.02 -6.37
N ASP A 343 -19.16 -7.84 -6.91
CA ASP A 343 -19.97 -7.19 -7.95
C ASP A 343 -19.79 -7.88 -9.31
N ASP A 344 -18.58 -8.38 -9.60
CA ASP A 344 -18.31 -9.16 -10.82
C ASP A 344 -19.06 -10.49 -10.80
N LEU A 345 -19.14 -11.19 -9.66
CA LEU A 345 -19.87 -12.45 -9.53
C LEU A 345 -21.38 -12.28 -9.74
N MET A 346 -21.94 -11.15 -9.35
CA MET A 346 -23.35 -10.82 -9.56
C MET A 346 -23.61 -10.50 -11.05
N ARG A 347 -22.80 -9.64 -11.68
CA ARG A 347 -22.96 -9.34 -13.12
C ARG A 347 -22.71 -10.55 -14.03
N TRP A 348 -21.82 -11.47 -13.65
CA TRP A 348 -21.58 -12.70 -14.42
C TRP A 348 -22.75 -13.68 -14.38
N ARG A 349 -23.57 -13.66 -13.32
CA ARG A 349 -24.78 -14.47 -13.21
C ARG A 349 -25.92 -13.94 -14.06
N ASP A 350 -26.02 -12.63 -14.22
CA ASP A 350 -27.07 -12.00 -15.03
C ASP A 350 -26.80 -12.06 -16.55
N CYS A 351 -25.60 -12.44 -16.96
CA CYS A 351 -25.20 -12.64 -18.36
C CYS A 351 -25.24 -14.10 -18.83
N ARG A 352 -25.91 -15.01 -18.11
CA ARG A 352 -26.09 -16.43 -18.51
C ARG A 352 -27.54 -16.86 -18.61
#